data_AF-A0A0D3AGS9-F1
#
_entry.id   AF-A0A0D3AGS9-F1
#
_cell.length_a   1.000
_cell.length_b   1.000
_cell.length_c   1.000
_cell.angle_alpha   90.00
_cell.angle_beta   90.00
_cell.angle_gamma   90.00
#
_symmetry.space_group_name_H-M   'P 1'
#
loop_
_entity.id
_entity.type
_entity.pdbx_description
1 polymer ?
#
loop_
_entity_poly.entity_id
_entity_poly.type
_entity_poly.pdbx_seq_one_letter_code
_entity_poly.pdbx_strand_id
1 'polypeptide(L)'
;SEKALRAYDPKQSRWGVVNGLEEFLASECAQSKWPNAVKCGEKKLALFFPKKHDGKEVICCAEIALERRQGGEVWGKLESCDVVIEDGGLFD
;
A
#
# COMPACT_ATOMS: atom_id res chain seq x y z
N SER A 1 4.40 10.60 13.08
CA SER A 1 3.91 9.21 13.11
C SER A 1 4.54 8.43 11.98
N GLU A 2 5.08 7.26 12.26
CA GLU A 2 5.53 6.32 11.22
C GLU A 2 4.34 5.91 10.35
N LYS A 3 4.57 5.81 9.03
CA LYS A 3 3.53 5.40 8.08
C LYS A 3 3.36 3.89 8.21
N ALA A 4 2.17 3.46 8.60
CA ALA A 4 1.84 2.05 8.76
C ALA A 4 0.51 1.73 8.06
N LEU A 5 0.50 0.64 7.30
CA LEU A 5 -0.72 0.06 6.79
C LEU A 5 -1.45 -0.65 7.94
N ARG A 6 -2.76 -0.40 8.07
CA ARG A 6 -3.58 -0.99 9.13
C ARG A 6 -4.75 -1.73 8.54
N ALA A 7 -5.05 -2.89 9.11
CA ALA A 7 -6.21 -3.70 8.76
C ALA A 7 -7.17 -3.76 9.96
N TYR A 8 -8.46 -3.64 9.68
CA TYR A 8 -9.49 -3.83 10.68
C TYR A 8 -9.79 -5.33 10.84
N ASP A 9 -9.69 -5.85 12.07
CA ASP A 9 -10.14 -7.20 12.38
C ASP A 9 -11.56 -7.16 12.96
N PRO A 10 -12.60 -7.52 12.18
CA PRO A 10 -13.98 -7.46 12.65
C PRO A 10 -14.29 -8.44 13.77
N LYS A 11 -13.51 -9.53 13.92
CA LYS A 11 -13.71 -10.50 15.01
C LYS A 11 -13.31 -9.93 16.37
N GLN A 12 -12.30 -9.07 16.38
CA GLN A 12 -11.73 -8.49 17.58
C GLN A 12 -12.11 -7.00 17.72
N SER A 13 -12.88 -6.48 16.77
CA SER A 13 -13.32 -5.09 16.67
C SER A 13 -12.19 -4.08 16.84
N ARG A 14 -10.99 -4.38 16.34
CA ARG A 14 -9.79 -3.56 16.52
C ARG A 14 -8.98 -3.41 15.23
N TRP A 15 -8.27 -2.31 15.13
CA TRP A 15 -7.26 -2.09 14.10
C TRP A 15 -5.93 -2.72 14.52
N GLY A 16 -5.30 -3.44 13.61
CA GLY A 16 -3.93 -3.97 13.76
C GLY A 16 -3.03 -3.44 12.65
N VAL A 17 -1.72 -3.43 12.90
CA VAL A 17 -0.71 -3.14 11.88
C VAL A 17 -0.58 -4.34 10.95
N VAL A 18 -0.40 -4.09 9.66
CA VAL A 18 0.00 -5.09 8.68
C VAL A 18 1.53 -5.14 8.65
N ASN A 19 2.10 -6.20 9.22
CA ASN A 19 3.55 -6.36 9.35
C ASN A 19 4.20 -6.75 8.01
N GLY A 20 5.51 -6.54 7.87
CA GLY A 20 6.32 -7.00 6.73
C GLY A 20 6.36 -6.04 5.55
N LEU A 21 5.87 -4.80 5.72
CA LEU A 21 5.84 -3.75 4.71
C LEU A 21 6.55 -2.47 5.17
N GLU A 22 7.23 -2.51 6.32
CA GLU A 22 7.78 -1.33 7.00
C GLU A 22 8.81 -0.61 6.12
N GLU A 23 9.74 -1.36 5.53
CA GLU A 23 10.77 -0.83 4.64
C GLU A 23 10.15 -0.24 3.36
N PHE A 24 9.21 -0.95 2.74
CA PHE A 24 8.50 -0.48 1.55
C PHE A 24 7.71 0.80 1.81
N LEU A 25 6.97 0.89 2.92
CA LEU A 25 6.21 2.08 3.27
C LEU A 25 7.12 3.26 3.63
N ALA A 26 8.27 2.98 4.25
CA ALA A 26 9.27 4.00 4.57
C ALA A 26 9.98 4.53 3.30
N SER A 27 10.24 3.70 2.30
CA SER A 27 10.91 4.14 1.07
C SER A 27 9.94 4.80 0.09
N GLU A 28 8.82 4.14 -0.19
CA GLU A 28 7.93 4.51 -1.30
C GLU A 28 6.85 5.48 -0.85
N CYS A 29 6.37 5.34 0.38
CA CYS A 29 5.24 6.12 0.86
C CYS A 29 5.67 7.28 1.77
N ALA A 30 6.94 7.44 2.19
CA ALA A 30 7.35 8.47 3.15
C ALA A 30 6.94 9.90 2.76
N GLN A 31 7.09 10.26 1.48
CA GLN A 31 6.78 11.60 0.97
C GLN A 31 5.41 11.69 0.27
N SER A 32 4.74 10.57 0.04
CA SER A 32 3.44 10.54 -0.63
C SER A 32 2.38 11.21 0.23
N LYS A 33 1.66 12.16 -0.38
CA LYS A 33 0.65 12.96 0.32
C LYS A 33 -0.62 12.16 0.61
N TRP A 34 -1.00 11.20 -0.24
CA TRP A 34 -2.26 10.47 -0.14
C TRP A 34 -2.17 9.05 -0.75
N PRO A 35 -1.79 8.02 0.01
CA PRO A 35 -1.95 6.65 -0.45
C PRO A 35 -3.42 6.22 -0.38
N ASN A 36 -3.92 5.53 -1.41
CA ASN A 36 -5.26 4.96 -1.47
C ASN A 36 -5.17 3.43 -1.49
N ALA A 37 -5.76 2.78 -0.49
CA ALA A 37 -5.75 1.34 -0.33
C ALA A 37 -7.11 0.77 -0.76
N VAL A 38 -7.11 -0.10 -1.77
CA VAL A 38 -8.32 -0.78 -2.25
C VAL A 38 -8.19 -2.29 -2.15
N LYS A 39 -9.29 -2.95 -1.76
CA LYS A 39 -9.35 -4.42 -1.72
C LYS A 39 -9.22 -4.97 -3.14
N CYS A 40 -8.32 -5.92 -3.35
CA CYS A 40 -8.10 -6.60 -4.62
C CYS A 40 -8.21 -8.12 -4.38
N GLY A 41 -9.34 -8.74 -4.72
CA GLY A 41 -9.57 -10.15 -4.38
C GLY A 41 -9.70 -10.42 -2.87
N GLU A 42 -9.62 -11.70 -2.49
CA GLU A 42 -9.88 -12.12 -1.09
C GLU A 42 -8.72 -11.85 -0.13
N LYS A 43 -7.49 -12.07 -0.60
CA LYS A 43 -6.25 -12.01 0.20
C LYS A 43 -5.24 -11.04 -0.41
N LYS A 44 -5.69 -10.03 -1.14
CA LYS A 44 -4.80 -9.00 -1.65
C LYS A 44 -5.40 -7.60 -1.53
N LEU A 45 -4.51 -6.63 -1.59
CA LEU A 45 -4.76 -5.20 -1.56
C LEU A 45 -3.97 -4.58 -2.71
N ALA A 46 -4.54 -3.59 -3.38
CA ALA A 46 -3.79 -2.67 -4.22
C ALA A 46 -3.61 -1.35 -3.46
N LEU A 47 -2.38 -0.86 -3.38
CA LEU A 47 -2.04 0.42 -2.77
C LEU A 47 -1.57 1.38 -3.86
N PHE A 48 -2.37 2.41 -4.11
CA PHE A 48 -2.04 3.49 -5.03
C PHE A 48 -1.36 4.62 -4.26
N PHE A 49 -0.27 5.16 -4.79
CA PHE A 49 0.40 6.30 -4.17
C PHE A 49 1.11 7.17 -5.22
N PRO A 50 1.10 8.50 -5.04
CA PRO A 50 1.88 9.40 -5.89
C PRO A 50 3.37 9.28 -5.56
N LYS A 51 4.20 9.27 -6.60
CA LYS A 51 5.67 9.28 -6.53
C LYS A 51 6.22 10.25 -7.57
N LYS A 52 7.40 10.83 -7.28
CA LYS A 52 8.17 11.54 -8.31
C LYS A 52 9.11 10.59 -9.03
N HIS A 53 9.00 10.51 -10.35
CA HIS A 53 9.90 9.75 -11.21
C HIS A 53 10.42 10.67 -12.32
N ASP A 54 11.74 10.84 -12.41
CA ASP A 54 12.40 11.73 -13.37
C ASP A 54 11.82 13.16 -13.43
N GLY A 55 11.47 13.70 -12.26
CA GLY A 55 10.91 15.05 -12.12
C GLY A 55 9.40 15.17 -12.41
N LYS A 56 8.76 14.09 -12.89
CA LYS A 56 7.31 14.03 -13.11
C LYS A 56 6.59 13.38 -11.95
N GLU A 57 5.34 13.78 -11.71
CA GLU A 57 4.46 13.09 -10.76
C GLU A 57 3.79 11.92 -11.46
N VAL A 58 3.94 10.72 -10.91
CA VAL A 58 3.35 9.48 -11.42
C VAL A 58 2.53 8.81 -10.32
N ILE A 59 1.57 7.96 -10.71
CA ILE A 59 0.85 7.11 -9.76
C ILE A 59 1.41 5.70 -9.89
N CYS A 60 1.94 5.20 -8.78
CA CYS A 60 2.35 3.80 -8.64
C CYS A 60 1.21 2.99 -8.03
N CYS A 61 1.16 1.70 -8.35
CA CYS A 61 0.32 0.71 -7.71
C CYS A 61 1.20 -0.42 -7.17
N ALA A 62 1.10 -0.69 -5.87
CA ALA A 62 1.68 -1.86 -5.24
C ALA A 62 0.61 -2.92 -4.99
N GLU A 63 0.80 -4.12 -5.53
CA GLU A 63 -0.03 -5.27 -5.19
C GLU A 63 0.56 -5.99 -3.99
N ILE A 64 -0.25 -6.14 -2.94
CA ILE A 64 0.16 -6.66 -1.64
C ILE A 64 -0.69 -7.89 -1.33
N ALA A 65 -0.05 -9.04 -1.18
CA ALA A 65 -0.67 -10.23 -0.63
C ALA A 65 -0.81 -10.11 0.89
N LEU A 66 -1.92 -10.59 1.42
CA LEU A 66 -2.25 -10.57 2.85
C LEU A 66 -2.36 -11.99 3.41
N GLU A 67 -1.69 -12.21 4.53
CA GLU A 67 -1.73 -13.46 5.29
C GLU A 67 -2.21 -13.17 6.72
N ARG A 68 -3.12 -14.00 7.24
CA ARG A 68 -3.47 -14.01 8.66
C ARG A 68 -2.73 -15.15 9.34
N ARG A 69 -1.96 -14.84 10.38
CA ARG A 69 -1.19 -15.83 11.16
C ARG A 69 -1.85 -16.12 12.50
N GLN A 70 -1.33 -17.14 13.19
CA GLN A 70 -1.78 -17.48 14.55
C GLN A 70 -1.67 -16.25 15.46
N GLY A 71 -2.61 -16.10 16.39
CA GLY A 71 -2.69 -14.91 17.26
C GLY A 71 -3.39 -13.69 16.64
N GLY A 72 -3.85 -13.80 15.39
CA GLY A 72 -4.63 -12.73 14.73
C GLY A 72 -3.76 -11.63 14.10
N GLU A 73 -2.46 -11.87 13.98
CA GLU A 73 -1.55 -11.00 13.24
C GLU A 73 -1.87 -11.02 11.75
N VAL A 74 -1.75 -9.86 11.11
CA VAL A 74 -1.88 -9.72 9.66
C VAL A 74 -0.52 -9.33 9.10
N TRP A 75 -0.07 -10.07 8.10
CA TRP A 75 1.18 -9.84 7.40
C TRP A 75 0.91 -9.47 5.95
N GLY A 76 1.70 -8.55 5.43
CA GLY A 76 1.70 -8.13 4.04
C GLY A 76 2.97 -8.60 3.36
N LYS A 77 2.85 -8.97 2.09
CA LYS A 77 3.99 -9.23 1.20
C LYS A 77 3.78 -8.45 -0.09
N LEU A 78 4.78 -7.67 -0.49
CA LEU A 78 4.79 -7.00 -1.78
C LEU A 78 4.93 -8.05 -2.88
N GLU A 79 3.95 -8.13 -3.78
CA GLU A 79 3.98 -9.05 -4.93
C GLU A 79 4.46 -8.33 -6.19
N SER A 80 4.04 -7.07 -6.38
CA SER A 80 4.48 -6.20 -7.48
C SER A 80 4.36 -4.73 -7.10
N CYS A 81 5.07 -3.86 -7.81
CA CYS A 81 4.97 -2.42 -7.67
C CYS A 81 5.38 -1.74 -8.98
N ASP A 82 4.42 -1.12 -9.67
CA ASP A 82 4.62 -0.57 -11.00
C ASP A 82 3.97 0.81 -11.14
N VAL A 83 4.47 1.61 -12.08
CA VAL A 83 3.83 2.85 -12.50
C VAL A 83 2.59 2.49 -13.33
N VAL A 84 1.42 2.98 -12.93
CA VAL A 84 0.14 2.71 -13.62
C VAL A 84 -0.41 3.93 -14.33
N ILE A 85 0.03 5.13 -13.95
CA ILE A 85 -0.31 6.38 -14.64
C ILE A 85 0.95 7.24 -14.70
N GLU A 86 1.39 7.50 -15.93
CA GLU A 86 2.44 8.47 -16.22
C GLU A 86 1.78 9.81 -16.58
N ASP A 87 2.38 10.91 -16.15
CA ASP A 87 2.03 12.26 -16.60
C ASP A 87 2.40 12.41 -18.08
N GLY A 88 1.50 11.90 -18.93
CA GLY A 88 1.59 11.84 -20.38
C GLY A 88 0.36 12.47 -21.05
N GLY A 89 -0.18 13.55 -20.47
CA GLY A 89 -1.22 14.37 -21.11
C GLY A 89 -2.68 14.08 -20.70
N LEU A 90 -2.93 13.44 -19.55
CA LEU A 90 -4.32 13.22 -19.07
C LEU A 90 -4.90 14.43 -18.30
N PHE A 91 -4.11 15.48 -18.10
CA PHE A 91 -4.52 16.73 -17.43
C PHE A 91 -4.11 17.98 -18.23
N ASP A 92 -4.00 17.88 -19.56
CA ASP A 92 -3.96 19.07 -20.44
C ASP A 92 -5.39 19.63 -20.64
#